data_AF-A0A6U6QI36-F1
#
_entry.id   AF-A0A6U6QI36-F1
#
_cell.length_a   1.000
_cell.length_b   1.000
_cell.length_c   1.000
_cell.angle_alpha   90.00
_cell.angle_beta   90.00
_cell.angle_gamma   90.00
#
_symmetry.space_group_name_H-M   'P 1'
#
loop_
_entity.id
_entity.type
_entity.pdbx_description
1 polymer ?
#
loop_
_entity_poly.entity_id
_entity_poly.type
_entity_poly.pdbx_seq_one_letter_code
_entity_poly.pdbx_strand_id
1 'polypeptide(L)'
;QAILAQVFVASPQEVSRRAVLPREGAVPGLSVPVVAMAISNKKLQKIMTLPINQIFRYLQNRNRVQVWLHEQSDMRIEGRILGFDEYMNLVVDDAEEIMVKKKTRRAIGRILLKGDNICLMMSTGV
;
A
#
# COMPACT_ATOMS: atom_id res chain seq x y z
N GLN A 1 34.77 6.57 1.20
CA GLN A 1 34.52 5.14 1.51
C GLN A 1 33.32 5.12 2.45
N ALA A 2 32.16 4.52 2.21
CA ALA A 2 31.67 3.65 1.16
C ALA A 2 30.13 3.82 1.03
N ILE A 3 29.66 3.97 -0.22
CA ILE A 3 28.41 3.45 -0.80
C ILE A 3 27.10 3.80 -0.05
N LEU A 4 26.66 5.04 -0.23
CA LEU A 4 25.25 5.41 -0.20
C LEU A 4 24.66 5.04 -1.57
N ALA A 5 24.29 3.77 -1.75
CA ALA A 5 23.52 3.36 -2.92
C ALA A 5 22.12 3.96 -2.78
N GLN A 6 21.92 5.11 -3.40
CA GLN A 6 20.59 5.59 -3.80
C GLN A 6 19.94 4.49 -4.63
N VAL A 7 19.16 3.64 -3.97
CA VAL A 7 18.12 2.87 -4.64
C VAL A 7 17.05 3.90 -5.01
N PHE A 8 17.28 4.56 -6.14
CA PHE A 8 16.23 5.26 -6.86
C PHE A 8 15.27 4.15 -7.32
N VAL A 9 14.26 3.87 -6.50
CA VAL A 9 13.09 3.12 -6.94
C VAL A 9 12.40 4.02 -7.94
N ALA A 10 12.82 3.93 -9.20
CA ALA A 10 12.10 4.53 -10.31
C ALA A 10 10.70 3.91 -10.29
N SER A 11 9.72 4.73 -9.92
CA SER A 11 8.31 4.39 -10.02
C SER A 11 8.01 3.95 -11.47
N PRO A 12 7.22 2.87 -11.69
CA PRO A 12 6.92 2.33 -13.03
C PRO A 12 6.20 3.29 -14.00
N GLN A 13 5.98 4.55 -13.62
CA GLN A 13 5.25 5.58 -14.35
C GLN A 13 6.14 6.39 -15.31
N GLU A 14 7.48 6.42 -15.12
CA GLU A 14 8.36 7.28 -15.94
C GLU A 14 8.78 6.67 -17.29
N VAL A 15 8.60 5.36 -17.51
CA VAL A 15 8.94 4.67 -18.78
C VAL A 15 7.75 4.68 -19.77
N SER A 16 6.84 5.66 -19.68
CA SER A 16 5.71 5.79 -20.62
C SER A 16 5.70 7.14 -21.37
N ARG A 17 6.82 7.86 -21.38
CA ARG A 17 6.97 9.12 -22.13
C ARG A 17 8.10 9.03 -23.15
N ARG A 18 7.95 8.14 -24.12
CA ARG A 18 8.71 8.19 -25.38
C ARG A 18 7.95 7.52 -26.53
N ALA A 19 6.67 7.84 -26.68
CA ALA A 19 5.97 7.65 -27.94
C ALA A 19 6.14 8.93 -28.75
N VAL A 20 7.20 8.99 -29.56
CA VAL A 20 7.33 9.99 -30.62
C VAL A 20 6.30 9.63 -31.68
N LEU A 21 5.24 10.42 -31.81
CA LEU A 21 4.29 10.31 -32.91
C LEU A 21 5.03 10.56 -34.24
N PRO A 22 4.87 9.72 -35.28
CA PRO A 22 5.24 10.14 -36.63
C PRO A 22 4.21 11.17 -37.12
N ARG A 23 4.73 12.18 -37.82
CA ARG A 23 3.98 13.31 -38.37
C ARG A 23 3.03 12.89 -39.48
N GLU A 24 1.95 13.65 -39.60
CA GLU A 24 0.81 13.52 -40.49
C GLU A 24 1.16 13.19 -41.95
N GLY A 25 0.41 12.25 -42.53
CA GLY A 25 0.31 12.02 -43.96
C GLY A 25 -1.09 11.50 -44.26
N ALA A 26 -1.96 12.37 -44.77
CA ALA A 26 -3.33 12.04 -45.15
C ALA A 26 -3.35 11.17 -46.42
N VAL A 27 -4.04 10.03 -46.36
CA VAL A 27 -4.50 9.28 -47.55
C VAL A 27 -6.03 9.40 -47.61
N PRO A 28 -6.61 9.97 -48.69
CA PRO A 28 -8.06 10.14 -48.80
C PRO A 28 -8.70 8.84 -49.28
N GLY A 29 -9.78 8.39 -48.61
CA GLY A 29 -10.73 7.43 -49.21
C GLY A 29 -11.12 6.17 -48.43
N LEU A 30 -10.88 6.04 -47.12
CA LEU A 30 -11.40 4.89 -46.38
C LEU A 30 -11.91 5.28 -44.98
N SER A 31 -13.23 5.23 -44.80
CA SER A 31 -13.93 5.48 -43.54
C SER A 31 -13.90 4.25 -42.64
N VAL A 32 -12.92 4.15 -41.72
CA VAL A 32 -13.09 3.38 -40.48
C VAL A 32 -12.25 4.02 -39.37
N PRO A 33 -12.81 4.45 -38.23
CA PRO A 33 -12.00 4.84 -37.09
C PRO A 33 -11.37 3.57 -36.48
N VAL A 34 -10.17 3.22 -36.91
CA VAL A 34 -9.28 2.27 -36.20
C VAL A 34 -8.63 3.00 -35.02
N VAL A 35 -9.45 3.65 -34.20
CA VAL A 35 -9.06 3.91 -32.81
C VAL A 35 -9.40 2.63 -32.08
N ALA A 36 -8.58 1.60 -32.32
CA ALA A 36 -8.53 0.43 -31.48
C ALA A 36 -8.18 0.95 -30.08
N MET A 37 -9.21 1.15 -29.28
CA MET A 37 -9.14 1.50 -27.88
C MET A 37 -8.43 0.33 -27.21
N ALA A 38 -7.11 0.46 -27.08
CA ALA A 38 -6.29 -0.50 -26.36
C ALA A 38 -6.72 -0.44 -24.90
N ILE A 39 -7.73 -1.23 -24.55
CA ILE A 39 -7.99 -1.61 -23.17
C ILE A 39 -6.76 -2.41 -22.77
N SER A 40 -5.78 -1.73 -22.20
CA SER A 40 -4.61 -2.38 -21.62
C SER A 40 -5.14 -3.27 -20.50
N ASN A 41 -5.36 -4.54 -20.81
CA ASN A 41 -5.70 -5.56 -19.84
C ASN A 41 -4.41 -5.80 -19.04
N LYS A 42 -4.09 -4.89 -18.11
CA LYS A 42 -3.01 -5.06 -17.15
C LYS A 42 -3.40 -6.24 -16.29
N LYS A 43 -3.00 -7.45 -16.71
CA LYS A 43 -2.91 -8.61 -15.83
C LYS A 43 -2.19 -8.12 -14.58
N LEU A 44 -2.93 -8.04 -13.47
CA LEU A 44 -2.40 -7.64 -12.19
C LEU A 44 -1.45 -8.76 -11.77
N GLN A 45 -0.17 -8.63 -12.13
CA GLN A 45 0.83 -9.62 -11.74
C GLN A 45 0.93 -9.54 -10.21
N LYS A 46 0.45 -10.59 -9.55
CA LYS A 46 0.50 -10.71 -8.09
C LYS A 46 1.95 -10.81 -7.69
N ILE A 47 2.54 -9.68 -7.31
CA ILE A 47 3.91 -9.62 -6.79
C ILE A 47 3.91 -10.44 -5.50
N MET A 48 4.60 -11.58 -5.50
CA MET A 48 4.83 -12.36 -4.29
C MET A 48 5.94 -11.67 -3.49
N THR A 49 5.59 -11.01 -2.39
CA THR A 49 6.54 -10.35 -1.50
C THR A 49 6.59 -11.05 -0.16
N LEU A 50 7.78 -11.07 0.44
CA LEU A 50 7.95 -11.50 1.82
C LEU A 50 7.06 -10.63 2.76
N PRO A 51 6.44 -11.20 3.80
CA PRO A 51 5.54 -10.45 4.70
C PRO A 51 6.20 -9.23 5.34
N ILE A 52 7.49 -9.32 5.66
CA ILE A 52 8.25 -8.19 6.21
C ILE A 52 8.25 -6.98 5.26
N ASN A 53 8.30 -7.22 3.94
CA ASN A 53 8.24 -6.15 2.94
C ASN A 53 6.89 -5.44 2.97
N GLN A 54 5.81 -6.12 3.37
CA GLN A 54 4.51 -5.50 3.53
C GLN A 54 4.46 -4.58 4.76
N ILE A 55 5.08 -4.97 5.87
CA ILE A 55 5.22 -4.12 7.07
C ILE A 55 6.09 -2.90 6.74
N PHE A 56 7.20 -3.10 6.04
CA PHE A 56 8.04 -2.00 5.56
C PHE A 56 7.26 -1.00 4.70
N ARG A 57 6.39 -1.47 3.80
CA ARG A 57 5.52 -0.60 2.99
C ARG A 57 4.54 0.20 3.84
N TYR A 58 3.96 -0.41 4.87
CA TYR A 58 3.06 0.31 5.78
C TYR A 58 3.79 1.44 6.53
N LEU A 59 5.02 1.17 6.98
CA LEU A 59 5.87 2.15 7.64
C LEU A 59 6.28 3.29 6.68
N GLN A 60 6.76 2.97 5.48
CA GLN A 60 7.23 3.96 4.50
C GLN A 60 6.11 4.87 4.00
N ASN A 61 4.96 4.30 3.66
CA ASN A 61 3.83 5.06 3.14
C ASN A 61 3.07 5.81 4.24
N ARG A 62 3.39 5.55 5.51
CA ARG A 62 2.62 6.03 6.68
C ARG A 62 1.14 5.72 6.55
N ASN A 63 0.83 4.56 5.95
CA ASN A 63 -0.54 4.12 5.75
C ASN A 63 -1.15 3.82 7.10
N ARG A 64 -2.44 4.15 7.22
CA ARG A 64 -3.21 3.69 8.36
C ARG A 64 -3.48 2.21 8.20
N VAL A 65 -3.21 1.47 9.27
CA VAL A 65 -3.40 0.02 9.35
C VAL A 65 -4.43 -0.29 10.41
N GLN A 66 -5.20 -1.36 10.19
CA GLN A 66 -6.05 -2.00 11.17
C GLN A 66 -5.42 -3.31 11.59
N VAL A 67 -5.29 -3.51 12.90
CA VAL A 67 -4.73 -4.67 13.56
C VAL A 67 -5.83 -5.41 14.30
N TRP A 68 -5.94 -6.70 14.02
CA TRP A 68 -6.87 -7.60 14.69
C TRP A 68 -6.12 -8.25 15.86
N LEU A 69 -6.77 -8.24 17.01
CA LEU A 69 -6.18 -8.73 18.24
C LEU A 69 -6.46 -10.23 18.42
N HIS A 70 -5.51 -10.94 19.00
CA HIS A 70 -5.69 -12.32 19.45
C HIS A 70 -6.78 -12.36 20.54
N GLU A 71 -7.65 -13.37 20.50
CA GLU A 71 -8.78 -13.59 21.44
C GLU A 71 -9.85 -12.48 21.53
N GLN A 72 -9.62 -11.27 21.00
CA GLN A 72 -10.56 -10.16 21.01
C GLN A 72 -11.10 -9.85 19.60
N SER A 73 -12.16 -10.56 19.19
CA SER A 73 -12.80 -10.36 17.89
C SER A 73 -13.61 -9.05 17.78
N ASP A 74 -14.07 -8.53 18.92
CA ASP A 74 -14.91 -7.33 18.99
C ASP A 74 -14.12 -6.02 18.96
N MET A 75 -12.81 -6.09 19.17
CA MET A 75 -11.94 -4.93 19.27
C MET A 75 -10.83 -4.99 18.23
N ARG A 76 -10.54 -3.85 17.60
CA ARG A 76 -9.43 -3.69 16.64
C ARG A 76 -8.67 -2.44 16.98
N ILE A 77 -7.38 -2.42 16.66
CA ILE A 77 -6.54 -1.23 16.80
C ILE A 77 -6.31 -0.65 15.41
N GLU A 78 -6.62 0.62 15.20
CA GLU A 78 -6.26 1.35 13.99
C GLU A 78 -5.21 2.41 14.30
N GLY A 79 -4.21 2.57 13.44
CA GLY A 79 -3.20 3.61 13.62
C GLY A 79 -2.13 3.58 12.54
N ARG A 80 -1.06 4.37 12.74
CA ARG A 80 0.09 4.44 11.82
C ARG A 80 1.30 3.77 12.45
N ILE A 81 1.95 2.87 11.72
CA ILE A 81 3.16 2.20 12.22
C ILE A 81 4.36 3.15 12.11
N LEU A 82 5.02 3.42 13.24
CA LEU A 82 6.28 4.18 13.29
C LEU A 82 7.51 3.27 13.29
N GLY A 83 7.37 2.04 13.80
CA GLY A 83 8.47 1.10 13.93
C GLY A 83 7.97 -0.30 14.27
N PHE A 84 8.82 -1.30 14.01
CA PHE A 84 8.61 -2.69 14.38
C PHE A 84 9.95 -3.35 14.73
N ASP A 85 9.91 -4.47 15.45
CA ASP A 85 11.10 -5.26 15.81
C ASP A 85 11.01 -6.72 15.29
N GLU A 86 11.98 -7.55 15.67
CA GLU A 86 12.05 -8.98 15.29
C GLU A 86 10.90 -9.82 15.86
N TYR A 87 10.28 -9.36 16.96
CA TYR A 87 9.14 -10.01 17.61
C TYR A 87 7.80 -9.48 17.08
N MET A 88 7.81 -8.61 16.07
CA MET A 88 6.63 -7.90 15.55
C MET A 88 5.94 -7.01 16.58
N ASN A 89 6.63 -6.55 17.63
CA ASN A 89 6.11 -5.47 18.46
C ASN A 89 6.04 -4.21 17.61
N LEU A 90 4.90 -3.51 17.65
CA LEU A 90 4.65 -2.34 16.82
C LEU A 90 4.57 -1.08 17.67
N VAL A 91 5.28 -0.03 17.25
CA VAL A 91 5.03 1.33 17.74
C VAL A 91 3.97 1.94 16.83
N VAL A 92 2.79 2.20 17.39
CA VAL A 92 1.64 2.73 16.64
C VAL A 92 1.31 4.14 17.12
N ASP A 93 1.25 5.09 16.19
CA ASP A 93 0.83 6.48 16.42
C ASP A 93 -0.61 6.71 15.97
N ASP A 94 -1.24 7.77 16.49
CA ASP A 94 -2.65 8.12 16.24
C ASP A 94 -3.59 6.90 16.41
N ALA A 95 -3.30 6.08 17.44
CA ALA A 95 -3.98 4.82 17.66
C ALA A 95 -5.40 5.04 18.18
N GLU A 96 -6.34 4.32 17.57
CA GLU A 96 -7.74 4.26 17.94
C GLU A 96 -8.17 2.82 18.20
N GLU A 97 -8.89 2.61 19.29
CA GLU A 97 -9.63 1.39 19.57
C GLU A 97 -10.96 1.44 18.83
N ILE A 98 -11.20 0.44 17.98
CA ILE A 98 -12.43 0.28 17.21
C ILE A 98 -13.21 -0.88 17.81
N MET A 99 -14.36 -0.60 18.43
CA MET A 99 -15.29 -1.65 18.83
C MET A 99 -16.24 -1.97 17.68
N VAL A 100 -16.11 -3.14 17.07
CA VAL A 100 -16.85 -3.54 15.87
C VAL A 100 -18.36 -3.62 16.15
N LYS A 101 -18.76 -4.21 17.28
CA LYS A 101 -20.17 -4.35 17.66
C LYS A 101 -20.84 -3.02 17.99
N LYS A 102 -20.15 -2.16 18.73
CA LYS A 102 -20.70 -0.88 19.20
C LYS A 102 -20.51 0.25 18.18
N LYS A 103 -19.70 0.03 17.14
CA LYS A 103 -19.29 1.05 16.15
C LYS A 103 -18.70 2.32 16.78
N THR A 104 -18.11 2.19 17.96
CA THR A 104 -17.47 3.28 18.68
C THR A 104 -15.97 3.28 18.41
N ARG A 105 -15.39 4.48 18.33
CA ARG A 105 -13.95 4.70 18.23
C ARG A 105 -13.46 5.44 19.45
N ARG A 106 -12.35 4.99 20.04
CA ARG A 106 -11.71 5.66 21.18
C ARG A 106 -10.25 5.94 20.85
N ALA A 107 -9.86 7.21 20.87
CA ALA A 107 -8.47 7.60 20.70
C ALA A 107 -7.64 7.21 21.93
N ILE A 108 -6.47 6.63 21.68
CA ILE A 108 -5.51 6.16 22.71
C ILE A 108 -4.18 6.91 22.57
N GLY A 109 -3.87 7.41 21.37
CA GLY A 109 -2.65 8.14 21.09
C GLY A 109 -1.52 7.21 20.66
N ARG A 110 -0.35 7.31 21.27
CA ARG A 110 0.82 6.48 20.92
C ARG A 110 0.93 5.27 21.84
N ILE A 111 0.99 4.08 21.26
CA ILE A 111 1.08 2.82 22.01
C ILE A 111 2.17 1.90 21.46
N LEU A 112 2.64 0.99 22.31
CA LEU A 112 3.44 -0.17 21.91
C LEU A 112 2.54 -1.41 21.95
N LEU A 113 2.25 -1.98 20.78
CA LEU A 113 1.45 -3.19 20.64
C LEU A 113 2.37 -4.40 20.60
N LYS A 114 2.17 -5.35 21.53
CA LYS A 114 2.95 -6.59 21.58
C LYS A 114 2.65 -7.50 20.40
N GLY A 115 3.69 -8.09 19.81
CA GLY A 115 3.58 -8.99 18.66
C GLY A 115 2.71 -10.21 18.90
N ASP A 116 2.72 -10.76 20.13
CA ASP A 116 1.91 -11.92 20.53
C ASP A 116 0.40 -11.68 20.40
N ASN A 117 -0.03 -10.41 20.49
CA ASN A 117 -1.43 -10.03 20.39
C ASN A 117 -1.88 -9.79 18.94
N ILE A 118 -0.99 -9.86 17.94
CA ILE A 118 -1.31 -9.53 16.56
C ILE A 118 -1.77 -10.79 15.82
N CYS A 119 -3.01 -10.78 15.34
CA CYS A 119 -3.57 -11.87 14.54
C CYS A 119 -3.56 -11.56 13.04
N LEU A 120 -3.98 -10.35 12.66
CA LEU A 120 -4.05 -9.91 11.26
C LEU A 120 -3.77 -8.41 11.16
N MET A 121 -3.06 -8.01 10.11
CA MET A 121 -2.82 -6.61 9.77
C MET A 121 -3.27 -6.32 8.35
N MET A 122 -4.04 -5.25 8.17
CA MET A 122 -4.49 -4.80 6.86
C MET A 122 -4.48 -3.28 6.76
N SER A 123 -4.23 -2.74 5.57
CA SER A 123 -4.43 -1.30 5.34
C SER A 123 -5.93 -0.98 5.39
N THR A 124 -6.29 0.15 5.97
CA THR A 124 -7.70 0.59 6.06
C THR A 124 -8.26 1.12 4.73
N GLY A 125 -7.46 1.20 3.66
CA GLY A 125 -7.93 1.52 2.30
C GLY A 125 -8.55 2.91 2.12
N VAL A 126 -8.39 3.78 3.12
CA VAL A 126 -8.80 5.20 3.10
C VAL A 126 -7.70 6.09 2.58
#